data_AF-A0A7D9L2H9-F1
#
_entry.id   AF-A0A7D9L2H9-F1
#
_cell.length_a   1.000
_cell.length_b   1.000
_cell.length_c   1.000
_cell.angle_alpha   90.00
_cell.angle_beta   90.00
_cell.angle_gamma   90.00
#
_symmetry.space_group_name_H-M   'P 1'
#
loop_
_entity.id
_entity.type
_entity.pdbx_description
1 polymer ?
#
loop_
_entity_poly.entity_id
_entity_poly.type
_entity_poly.pdbx_seq_one_letter_code
_entity_poly.pdbx_strand_id
1 'polypeptide(L)'
;MATLGHHGAVSSIIQFSPQLQVQRSLCDSSASEIVTEIWYSSLLSERTYNYLCASLRGLLALKSAADLKTATGGLTSLNESHLKVLREVWKRWLDMRVEGTSSIRKQRQEAMNADSGSFFGKINYYNCIPKEHVPTAQKYMEDGVFQRTQKCSFAENPTLTASSLFPKGGPFNYCCPPNVLPFVGWDYVEVKKFKHTKSLVTMYGKYIDSKLASFMEKLTSKQVSFDIILGNCVNIEEYLNKGTTYDRILTSNLMDYILLPELLRMYSDKLNRDNPYATLITECQNWVNFCPDADVSMMPFATPVQTAHFSRIVMQDTNDPVFANDGGTTFREYLDNSNEWQDYLRALFYVYDKRDETGTSNSSKLPILKELGNKFQLRLRDGFRNENRIVFFKQAVNRRRVTMVTGLERYMEWVAA
;
A
#
# COMPACT_ATOMS: atom_id res chain seq x y z
N MET A 1 -11.25 -52.27 60.67
CA MET A 1 -12.44 -51.77 59.97
C MET A 1 -12.07 -50.45 59.32
N ALA A 2 -12.31 -50.33 58.01
CA ALA A 2 -11.96 -49.18 57.19
C ALA A 2 -12.63 -47.89 57.68
N THR A 3 -11.92 -46.75 57.51
CA THR A 3 -12.38 -45.39 57.11
C THR A 3 -11.27 -44.37 57.42
N LEU A 4 -10.72 -43.67 56.41
CA LEU A 4 -11.02 -42.31 55.90
C LEU A 4 -10.38 -41.15 56.72
N GLY A 5 -9.70 -40.24 56.01
CA GLY A 5 -9.49 -38.85 56.48
C GLY A 5 -8.19 -38.14 56.05
N HIS A 6 -8.28 -37.41 54.93
CA HIS A 6 -7.60 -36.16 54.49
C HIS A 6 -6.19 -35.67 54.95
N HIS A 7 -5.49 -35.18 53.91
CA HIS A 7 -4.60 -33.98 53.79
C HIS A 7 -3.14 -33.98 54.32
N GLY A 8 -2.18 -33.74 53.40
CA GLY A 8 -0.90 -33.08 53.67
C GLY A 8 0.27 -33.36 52.70
N ALA A 9 0.66 -32.32 51.94
CA ALA A 9 2.04 -31.93 51.51
C ALA A 9 2.71 -32.34 50.16
N VAL A 10 2.81 -31.32 49.27
CA VAL A 10 3.95 -30.74 48.49
C VAL A 10 4.89 -31.61 47.61
N SER A 11 4.90 -31.37 46.28
CA SER A 11 6.03 -30.79 45.47
C SER A 11 5.93 -31.05 43.95
N SER A 12 6.56 -30.15 43.16
CA SER A 12 7.06 -30.24 41.77
C SER A 12 6.14 -30.03 40.54
N ILE A 13 6.18 -28.78 40.05
CA ILE A 13 6.56 -28.30 38.70
C ILE A 13 6.84 -29.39 37.63
N ILE A 14 6.13 -29.31 36.49
CA ILE A 14 6.72 -29.53 35.14
C ILE A 14 6.16 -28.48 34.17
N GLN A 15 7.09 -27.85 33.46
CA GLN A 15 6.98 -26.77 32.48
C GLN A 15 6.29 -27.24 31.19
N PHE A 16 5.38 -26.42 30.64
CA PHE A 16 4.93 -26.54 29.25
C PHE A 16 5.66 -25.52 28.38
N SER A 17 6.36 -26.00 27.35
CA SER A 17 7.19 -25.19 26.44
C SER A 17 6.36 -24.24 25.56
N PRO A 18 6.77 -22.96 25.36
CA PRO A 18 6.04 -21.97 24.54
C PRO A 18 6.02 -22.23 23.03
N GLN A 19 6.80 -23.20 22.55
CA GLN A 19 7.06 -23.41 21.11
C GLN A 19 5.86 -24.02 20.35
N LEU A 20 4.88 -24.61 21.05
CA LEU A 20 3.73 -25.29 20.44
C LEU A 20 2.50 -24.40 20.19
N GLN A 21 2.46 -23.18 20.74
CA GLN A 21 1.31 -22.27 20.54
C GLN A 21 1.43 -21.40 19.28
N VAL A 22 2.65 -21.09 18.82
CA VAL A 22 2.85 -20.23 17.64
C VAL A 22 2.47 -20.95 16.34
N GLN A 23 2.63 -22.28 16.26
CA GLN A 23 2.24 -23.05 15.07
C GLN A 23 0.74 -23.36 15.01
N ARG A 24 0.03 -23.43 16.16
CA ARG A 24 -1.41 -23.70 16.18
C ARG A 24 -2.29 -22.46 15.94
N SER A 25 -1.76 -21.24 16.07
CA SER A 25 -2.53 -20.00 15.87
C SER A 25 -2.62 -19.53 14.41
N LEU A 26 -1.90 -20.17 13.49
CA LEU A 26 -1.79 -19.73 12.08
C LEU A 26 -3.01 -20.11 11.21
N CYS A 27 -3.95 -20.91 11.73
CA CYS A 27 -5.12 -21.41 10.99
C CYS A 27 -6.45 -21.12 11.70
N ASP A 28 -6.48 -20.13 12.59
CA ASP A 28 -7.71 -19.66 13.21
C ASP A 28 -8.23 -18.45 12.42
N SER A 29 -9.51 -18.46 12.03
CA SER A 29 -10.22 -17.28 11.50
C SER A 29 -10.02 -16.04 12.39
N SER A 30 -9.64 -16.23 13.65
CA SER A 30 -9.29 -15.14 14.55
C SER A 30 -7.98 -14.40 14.22
N ALA A 31 -7.01 -15.03 13.56
CA ALA A 31 -5.73 -14.40 13.26
C ALA A 31 -5.88 -13.31 12.19
N SER A 32 -6.68 -13.56 11.15
CA SER A 32 -6.98 -12.55 10.13
C SER A 32 -7.68 -11.32 10.74
N GLU A 33 -8.59 -11.54 11.67
CA GLU A 33 -9.34 -10.48 12.34
C GLU A 33 -8.45 -9.60 13.20
N ILE A 34 -7.55 -10.24 13.97
CA ILE A 34 -6.54 -9.56 14.78
C ILE A 34 -5.61 -8.72 13.90
N VAL A 35 -5.12 -9.29 12.80
CA VAL A 35 -4.23 -8.59 11.86
C VAL A 35 -4.94 -7.40 11.20
N THR A 36 -6.20 -7.58 10.76
CA THR A 36 -7.02 -6.49 10.22
C THR A 36 -7.19 -5.36 11.25
N GLU A 37 -7.49 -5.68 12.51
CA GLU A 37 -7.62 -4.67 13.57
C GLU A 37 -6.29 -3.93 13.82
N ILE A 38 -5.15 -4.64 13.88
CA ILE A 38 -3.82 -4.06 14.08
C ILE A 38 -3.41 -3.09 12.95
N TRP A 39 -3.79 -3.34 11.70
CA TRP A 39 -3.34 -2.50 10.59
C TRP A 39 -4.31 -1.37 10.22
N TYR A 40 -5.58 -1.49 10.58
CA TYR A 40 -6.61 -0.55 10.12
C TYR A 40 -7.34 0.21 11.23
N SER A 41 -7.12 -0.11 12.51
CA SER A 41 -7.81 0.52 13.64
C SER A 41 -6.87 1.34 14.53
N SER A 42 -7.33 2.52 14.96
CA SER A 42 -6.66 3.38 15.94
C SER A 42 -6.73 2.82 17.36
N LEU A 43 -7.71 1.96 17.63
CA LEU A 43 -7.95 1.31 18.91
C LEU A 43 -7.97 -0.20 18.75
N LEU A 44 -7.41 -0.87 19.75
CA LEU A 44 -7.37 -2.32 19.84
C LEU A 44 -8.31 -2.82 20.95
N SER A 45 -8.96 -3.95 20.70
CA SER A 45 -9.58 -4.78 21.72
C SER A 45 -8.51 -5.37 22.64
N GLU A 46 -8.89 -5.75 23.86
CA GLU A 46 -7.98 -6.38 24.82
C GLU A 46 -7.32 -7.64 24.25
N ARG A 47 -8.10 -8.46 23.54
CA ARG A 47 -7.61 -9.65 22.84
C ARG A 47 -6.49 -9.30 21.85
N THR A 48 -6.75 -8.33 20.98
CA THR A 48 -5.82 -7.91 19.93
C THR A 48 -4.56 -7.27 20.50
N TYR A 49 -4.71 -6.43 21.53
CA TYR A 49 -3.58 -5.82 22.25
C TYR A 49 -2.69 -6.89 22.90
N ASN A 50 -3.27 -7.84 23.62
CA ASN A 50 -2.52 -8.92 24.25
C ASN A 50 -1.79 -9.79 23.22
N TYR A 51 -2.43 -10.07 22.07
CA TYR A 51 -1.80 -10.79 20.96
C TYR A 51 -0.61 -10.02 20.38
N LEU A 52 -0.77 -8.70 20.15
CA LEU A 52 0.30 -7.83 19.66
C LEU A 52 1.48 -7.83 20.64
N CYS A 53 1.24 -7.62 21.94
CA CYS A 53 2.30 -7.61 22.95
C CYS A 53 3.03 -8.95 23.05
N ALA A 54 2.30 -10.08 23.00
CA ALA A 54 2.91 -11.41 22.98
C ALA A 54 3.78 -11.62 21.73
N SER A 55 3.29 -11.20 20.56
CA SER A 55 4.01 -11.29 19.28
C SER A 55 5.28 -10.44 19.29
N LEU A 56 5.21 -9.19 19.77
CA LEU A 56 6.37 -8.30 19.90
C LEU A 56 7.42 -8.87 20.85
N ARG A 57 7.00 -9.42 22.00
CA ARG A 57 7.93 -10.10 22.93
C ARG A 57 8.59 -11.32 22.28
N GLY A 58 7.85 -12.11 21.51
CA GLY A 58 8.38 -13.23 20.73
C GLY A 58 9.44 -12.79 19.72
N LEU A 59 9.15 -11.74 18.94
CA LEU A 59 10.09 -11.16 17.98
C LEU A 59 11.35 -10.59 18.66
N LEU A 60 11.20 -9.95 19.82
CA LEU A 60 12.32 -9.42 20.60
C LEU A 60 13.15 -10.51 21.29
N ALA A 61 12.60 -11.71 21.49
CA ALA A 61 13.33 -12.84 22.05
C ALA A 61 14.37 -13.43 21.07
N LEU A 62 14.12 -13.34 19.76
CA LEU A 62 15.06 -13.74 18.70
C LEU A 62 16.40 -13.01 18.87
N LYS A 63 17.54 -13.63 18.58
CA LYS A 63 18.87 -13.01 18.76
C LYS A 63 19.58 -12.73 17.44
N SER A 64 19.20 -13.43 16.38
CA SER A 64 19.80 -13.32 15.05
C SER A 64 18.77 -13.40 13.93
N ALA A 65 19.16 -13.02 12.72
CA ALA A 65 18.36 -13.21 11.51
C ALA A 65 18.16 -14.70 11.20
N ALA A 66 19.15 -15.54 11.53
CA ALA A 66 19.03 -16.99 11.44
C ALA A 66 17.93 -17.54 12.38
N ASP A 67 17.77 -16.96 13.58
CA ASP A 67 16.69 -17.33 14.49
C ASP A 67 15.32 -16.98 13.90
N LEU A 68 15.17 -15.80 13.26
CA LEU A 68 13.91 -15.44 12.60
C LEU A 68 13.59 -16.41 11.45
N LYS A 69 14.58 -16.71 10.61
CA LYS A 69 14.42 -17.67 9.52
C LYS A 69 13.99 -19.05 10.05
N THR A 70 14.59 -19.49 11.14
CA THR A 70 14.24 -20.76 11.79
C THR A 70 12.84 -20.73 12.41
N ALA A 71 12.53 -19.68 13.17
CA ALA A 71 11.24 -19.51 13.84
C ALA A 71 10.07 -19.40 12.85
N THR A 72 10.32 -18.86 11.66
CA THR A 72 9.33 -18.78 10.57
C THR A 72 9.35 -20.01 9.65
N GLY A 73 10.14 -21.05 9.96
CA GLY A 73 10.22 -22.26 9.14
C GLY A 73 10.76 -22.02 7.72
N GLY A 74 11.56 -20.97 7.56
CA GLY A 74 12.15 -20.52 6.30
C GLY A 74 11.31 -19.50 5.53
N LEU A 75 10.15 -19.06 6.03
CA LEU A 75 9.24 -18.16 5.31
C LEU A 75 9.76 -16.73 5.20
N THR A 76 10.56 -16.27 6.17
CA THR A 76 11.07 -14.89 6.17
C THR A 76 12.58 -14.88 6.39
N SER A 77 13.26 -14.08 5.57
CA SER A 77 14.69 -13.86 5.63
C SER A 77 15.01 -12.35 5.57
N LEU A 78 16.06 -11.94 6.27
CA LEU A 78 16.62 -10.59 6.24
C LEU A 78 18.07 -10.62 6.76
N ASN A 79 18.81 -9.53 6.58
CA ASN A 79 20.17 -9.40 7.09
C ASN A 79 20.19 -8.96 8.57
N GLU A 80 21.27 -9.26 9.29
CA GLU A 80 21.42 -8.93 10.73
C GLU A 80 21.29 -7.44 11.03
N SER A 81 21.87 -6.59 10.18
CA SER A 81 21.76 -5.13 10.32
C SER A 81 20.31 -4.66 10.22
N HIS A 82 19.52 -5.23 9.30
CA HIS A 82 18.11 -4.91 9.12
C HIS A 82 17.29 -5.41 10.32
N LEU A 83 17.59 -6.60 10.84
CA LEU A 83 16.92 -7.13 12.02
C LEU A 83 17.13 -6.21 13.23
N LYS A 84 18.36 -5.71 13.43
CA LYS A 84 18.64 -4.75 14.51
C LYS A 84 17.74 -3.51 14.42
N VAL A 85 17.55 -2.95 13.22
CA VAL A 85 16.67 -1.80 13.00
C VAL A 85 15.21 -2.14 13.33
N LEU A 86 14.70 -3.26 12.84
CA LEU A 86 13.31 -3.67 13.11
C LEU A 86 13.07 -3.92 14.60
N ARG A 87 14.05 -4.51 15.30
CA ARG A 87 13.95 -4.77 16.75
C ARG A 87 13.82 -3.48 17.56
N GLU A 88 14.49 -2.40 17.17
CA GLU A 88 14.32 -1.11 17.83
C GLU A 88 12.89 -0.58 17.66
N VAL A 89 12.29 -0.74 16.48
CA VAL A 89 10.88 -0.38 16.22
C VAL A 89 9.94 -1.23 17.08
N TRP A 90 10.12 -2.55 17.08
CA TRP A 90 9.28 -3.46 17.87
C TRP A 90 9.38 -3.21 19.37
N LYS A 91 10.58 -2.91 19.86
CA LYS A 91 10.80 -2.54 21.26
C LYS A 91 10.04 -1.25 21.60
N ARG A 92 10.14 -0.22 20.75
CA ARG A 92 9.41 1.04 20.94
C ARG A 92 7.91 0.82 20.96
N TRP A 93 7.36 0.05 20.01
CA TRP A 93 5.92 -0.27 20.01
C TRP A 93 5.49 -1.05 21.27
N LEU A 94 6.34 -1.94 21.80
CA LEU A 94 6.04 -2.66 23.04
C LEU A 94 6.10 -1.76 24.28
N ASP A 95 7.07 -0.84 24.32
CA ASP A 95 7.28 0.10 25.43
C ASP A 95 6.24 1.22 25.44
N MET A 96 5.59 1.49 24.30
CA MET A 96 4.43 2.36 24.20
C MET A 96 3.25 1.69 24.92
N ARG A 97 3.16 1.91 26.22
CA ARG A 97 1.99 1.51 27.02
C ARG A 97 0.86 2.49 26.73
N VAL A 98 -0.21 1.98 26.14
CA VAL A 98 -1.33 2.79 25.63
C VAL A 98 -2.66 2.51 26.35
N GLU A 99 -2.60 1.85 27.50
CA GLU A 99 -3.75 1.68 28.40
C GLU A 99 -4.12 3.05 29.01
N GLY A 100 -5.33 3.52 28.76
CA GLY A 100 -5.88 4.75 29.36
C GLY A 100 -5.36 6.07 28.80
N THR A 101 -4.60 6.07 27.70
CA THR A 101 -4.14 7.29 27.02
C THR A 101 -4.98 7.59 25.77
N SER A 102 -5.07 8.86 25.38
CA SER A 102 -5.71 9.32 24.14
C SER A 102 -4.70 9.99 23.21
N SER A 103 -3.43 9.64 23.31
CA SER A 103 -2.32 10.35 22.66
C SER A 103 -2.34 10.14 21.16
N ILE A 104 -2.46 8.89 20.70
CA ILE A 104 -2.43 8.55 19.27
C ILE A 104 -3.68 9.09 18.57
N ARG A 105 -4.87 8.94 19.18
CA ARG A 105 -6.11 9.49 18.62
C ARG A 105 -6.11 11.01 18.58
N LYS A 106 -5.59 11.66 19.62
CA LYS A 106 -5.44 13.13 19.64
C LYS A 106 -4.48 13.59 18.56
N GLN A 107 -3.32 12.95 18.42
CA GLN A 107 -2.37 13.24 17.34
C GLN A 107 -2.98 13.02 15.95
N ARG A 108 -3.77 11.96 15.75
CA ARG A 108 -4.52 11.74 14.51
C ARG A 108 -5.50 12.88 14.24
N GLN A 109 -6.27 13.30 15.25
CA GLN A 109 -7.22 14.39 15.10
C GLN A 109 -6.51 15.72 14.80
N GLU A 110 -5.39 15.99 15.47
CA GLU A 110 -4.56 17.17 15.22
C GLU A 110 -3.99 17.15 13.80
N ALA A 111 -3.45 16.02 13.34
CA ALA A 111 -2.96 15.86 11.96
C ALA A 111 -4.08 16.10 10.93
N MET A 112 -5.27 15.56 11.19
CA MET A 112 -6.45 15.75 10.35
C MET A 112 -6.98 17.19 10.36
N ASN A 113 -6.79 17.94 11.45
CA ASN A 113 -7.21 19.33 11.58
C ASN A 113 -6.19 20.32 11.01
N ALA A 114 -4.90 19.97 11.10
CA ALA A 114 -3.79 20.78 10.59
C ALA A 114 -3.69 20.75 9.06
N ASP A 115 -4.17 19.66 8.43
CA ASP A 115 -4.24 19.56 6.98
C ASP A 115 -5.45 20.33 6.43
N SER A 116 -5.19 21.52 5.87
CA SER A 116 -6.23 22.38 5.28
C SER A 116 -6.99 21.68 4.13
N GLY A 117 -6.35 20.74 3.44
CA GLY A 117 -6.96 19.90 2.41
C GLY A 117 -7.95 18.87 2.97
N SER A 118 -7.80 18.45 4.23
CA SER A 118 -8.60 17.38 4.83
C SER A 118 -10.07 17.75 5.02
N PHE A 119 -10.40 19.00 5.32
CA PHE A 119 -11.79 19.42 5.51
C PHE A 119 -12.59 19.29 4.19
N PHE A 120 -12.12 19.95 3.13
CA PHE A 120 -12.75 19.86 1.81
C PHE A 120 -12.63 18.46 1.23
N GLY A 121 -11.50 17.78 1.43
CA GLY A 121 -11.30 16.40 1.01
C GLY A 121 -12.32 15.43 1.61
N LYS A 122 -12.64 15.56 2.91
CA LYS A 122 -13.69 14.76 3.57
C LYS A 122 -15.07 15.01 2.99
N ILE A 123 -15.44 16.27 2.80
CA ILE A 123 -16.74 16.65 2.22
C ILE A 123 -16.86 16.07 0.81
N ASN A 124 -15.83 16.25 -0.03
CA ASN A 124 -15.80 15.72 -1.39
C ASN A 124 -15.89 14.20 -1.39
N TYR A 125 -15.16 13.53 -0.49
CA TYR A 125 -15.23 12.07 -0.36
C TYR A 125 -16.64 11.59 -0.02
N TYR A 126 -17.30 12.17 0.99
CA TYR A 126 -18.67 11.78 1.37
C TYR A 126 -19.70 12.08 0.29
N ASN A 127 -19.48 13.14 -0.49
CA ASN A 127 -20.34 13.46 -1.62
C ASN A 127 -20.20 12.44 -2.74
N CYS A 128 -18.99 11.92 -2.97
CA CYS A 128 -18.66 11.08 -4.13
C CYS A 128 -18.76 9.57 -3.90
N ILE A 129 -18.88 9.09 -2.66
CA ILE A 129 -19.11 7.66 -2.40
C ILE A 129 -20.61 7.33 -2.39
N PRO A 130 -21.00 6.08 -2.65
CA PRO A 130 -22.40 5.64 -2.52
C PRO A 130 -22.99 6.02 -1.16
N LYS A 131 -24.19 6.63 -1.18
CA LYS A 131 -24.81 7.25 0.01
C LYS A 131 -25.01 6.28 1.17
N GLU A 132 -25.20 5.00 0.89
CA GLU A 132 -25.32 3.96 1.91
C GLU A 132 -24.05 3.74 2.74
N HIS A 133 -22.86 4.06 2.19
CA HIS A 133 -21.58 3.90 2.85
C HIS A 133 -21.20 5.10 3.73
N VAL A 134 -21.72 6.28 3.41
CA VAL A 134 -21.39 7.57 4.04
C VAL A 134 -21.42 7.51 5.58
N PRO A 135 -22.47 6.99 6.24
CA PRO A 135 -22.51 6.98 7.70
C PRO A 135 -21.34 6.21 8.32
N THR A 136 -20.93 5.10 7.72
CA THR A 136 -19.83 4.28 8.25
C THR A 136 -18.45 4.81 7.88
N ALA A 137 -18.33 5.50 6.75
CA ALA A 137 -17.12 6.21 6.38
C ALA A 137 -16.88 7.41 7.32
N GLN A 138 -17.92 8.21 7.61
CA GLN A 138 -17.88 9.31 8.57
C GLN A 138 -17.49 8.81 9.96
N LYS A 139 -18.14 7.75 10.44
CA LYS A 139 -17.81 7.16 11.74
C LYS A 139 -16.35 6.75 11.84
N TYR A 140 -15.81 6.05 10.83
CA TYR A 140 -14.39 5.71 10.78
C TYR A 140 -13.48 6.95 10.76
N MET A 141 -13.87 7.99 10.02
CA MET A 141 -13.09 9.22 9.97
C MET A 141 -13.02 9.90 11.35
N GLU A 142 -14.11 9.87 12.11
CA GLU A 142 -14.20 10.41 13.47
C GLU A 142 -13.41 9.57 14.48
N ASP A 143 -13.69 8.26 14.58
CA ASP A 143 -13.13 7.42 15.65
C ASP A 143 -11.81 6.73 15.27
N GLY A 144 -11.53 6.59 13.97
CA GLY A 144 -10.40 5.83 13.44
C GLY A 144 -10.51 4.33 13.70
N VAL A 145 -11.69 3.83 14.09
CA VAL A 145 -11.90 2.45 14.50
C VAL A 145 -12.47 1.67 13.33
N PHE A 146 -11.73 0.66 12.91
CA PHE A 146 -12.21 -0.27 11.90
C PHE A 146 -13.17 -1.29 12.56
N GLN A 147 -14.36 -0.79 12.92
CA GLN A 147 -15.38 -1.48 13.72
C GLN A 147 -15.84 -2.82 13.12
N ARG A 148 -15.21 -3.91 13.58
CA ARG A 148 -15.74 -5.28 13.55
C ARG A 148 -16.02 -5.83 14.95
N THR A 149 -15.33 -5.30 15.96
CA THR A 149 -15.31 -5.81 17.34
C THR A 149 -16.14 -4.88 18.23
N GLN A 150 -17.19 -5.41 18.85
CA GLN A 150 -17.86 -4.71 19.95
C GLN A 150 -16.80 -4.50 21.06
N LYS A 151 -16.52 -3.25 21.44
CA LYS A 151 -15.55 -2.84 22.48
C LYS A 151 -14.06 -2.77 22.05
N CYS A 152 -13.74 -2.21 20.88
CA CYS A 152 -12.38 -1.71 20.57
C CYS A 152 -12.05 -0.44 21.37
N SER A 153 -11.88 -0.55 22.68
CA SER A 153 -11.58 0.61 23.54
C SER A 153 -10.62 0.28 24.66
N PHE A 154 -9.81 -0.77 24.51
CA PHE A 154 -8.89 -1.21 25.54
C PHE A 154 -7.59 -0.37 25.53
N ALA A 155 -6.94 -0.28 24.38
CA ALA A 155 -5.69 0.47 24.20
C ALA A 155 -5.64 1.14 22.82
N GLU A 156 -4.93 2.26 22.70
CA GLU A 156 -4.61 2.78 21.37
C GLU A 156 -3.53 1.93 20.68
N ASN A 157 -3.50 1.98 19.36
CA ASN A 157 -2.68 1.11 18.54
C ASN A 157 -1.27 1.71 18.29
N PRO A 158 -0.20 1.18 18.90
CA PRO A 158 1.14 1.73 18.71
C PRO A 158 1.71 1.50 17.30
N THR A 159 1.18 0.57 16.51
CA THR A 159 1.72 0.27 15.17
C THR A 159 1.44 1.39 14.15
N LEU A 160 0.55 2.32 14.47
CA LEU A 160 0.27 3.52 13.66
C LEU A 160 1.24 4.68 13.95
N THR A 161 2.37 4.38 14.59
CA THR A 161 3.36 5.38 15.01
C THR A 161 4.74 5.05 14.47
N ALA A 162 5.48 6.12 14.17
CA ALA A 162 6.86 6.04 13.73
C ALA A 162 7.67 7.21 14.29
N SER A 163 9.00 7.07 14.32
CA SER A 163 9.90 8.19 14.58
C SER A 163 9.82 9.20 13.44
N SER A 164 9.93 10.49 13.75
CA SER A 164 10.04 11.51 12.71
C SER A 164 11.28 11.25 11.84
N LEU A 165 11.15 11.53 10.53
CA LEU A 165 12.29 11.43 9.62
C LEU A 165 13.43 12.38 10.03
N PHE A 166 13.08 13.49 10.70
CA PHE A 166 13.99 14.51 11.20
C PHE A 166 13.51 15.05 12.57
N PRO A 167 14.35 15.09 13.62
CA PRO A 167 15.64 14.40 13.75
C PRO A 167 15.45 12.88 13.95
N LYS A 168 16.36 12.08 13.37
CA LYS A 168 16.37 10.62 13.55
C LYS A 168 16.46 10.26 15.04
N GLY A 169 15.58 9.37 15.49
CA GLY A 169 15.56 8.89 16.89
C GLY A 169 14.69 9.73 17.82
N GLY A 170 13.90 10.68 17.28
CA GLY A 170 12.86 11.38 18.03
C GLY A 170 11.73 10.45 18.51
N PRO A 171 10.79 10.99 19.32
CA PRO A 171 9.66 10.21 19.84
C PRO A 171 8.82 9.62 18.71
N PHE A 172 8.17 8.50 19.00
CA PHE A 172 7.21 7.87 18.07
C PHE A 172 5.89 8.64 18.15
N ASN A 173 5.48 9.18 17.01
CA ASN A 173 4.21 9.92 16.86
C ASN A 173 3.36 9.24 15.79
N TYR A 174 2.06 9.54 15.79
CA TYR A 174 1.14 9.12 14.73
C TYR A 174 1.71 9.51 13.37
N CYS A 175 1.88 8.52 12.49
CA CYS A 175 2.61 8.69 11.24
C CYS A 175 1.77 8.42 9.98
N CYS A 176 0.51 8.01 10.14
CA CYS A 176 -0.36 7.78 8.99
C CYS A 176 -0.84 9.13 8.42
N PRO A 177 -0.63 9.39 7.12
CA PRO A 177 -1.08 10.64 6.50
C PRO A 177 -2.61 10.82 6.58
N PRO A 178 -3.12 12.06 6.76
CA PRO A 178 -4.56 12.34 6.81
C PRO A 178 -5.35 11.93 5.56
N ASN A 179 -4.68 11.89 4.41
CA ASN A 179 -5.26 11.52 3.11
C ASN A 179 -5.23 10.00 2.84
N VAL A 180 -4.71 9.18 3.77
CA VAL A 180 -4.66 7.72 3.62
C VAL A 180 -5.76 7.06 4.45
N LEU A 181 -6.69 6.39 3.77
CA LEU A 181 -7.80 5.63 4.37
C LEU A 181 -7.56 4.12 4.25
N PRO A 182 -8.17 3.28 5.09
CA PRO A 182 -8.15 1.83 4.88
C PRO A 182 -8.66 1.40 3.49
N PHE A 183 -9.50 2.24 2.89
CA PHE A 183 -10.20 1.93 1.65
C PHE A 183 -9.37 2.17 0.39
N VAL A 184 -8.31 3.00 0.44
CA VAL A 184 -7.40 3.24 -0.72
C VAL A 184 -6.56 2.01 -1.05
N GLY A 185 -6.27 1.14 -0.08
CA GLY A 185 -5.44 -0.04 -0.28
C GLY A 185 -6.11 -1.20 -1.04
N TRP A 186 -7.43 -1.11 -1.30
CA TRP A 186 -8.17 -2.19 -1.95
C TRP A 186 -9.16 -1.67 -2.99
N ASP A 187 -9.24 -2.35 -4.12
CA ASP A 187 -10.14 -2.00 -5.22
C ASP A 187 -11.62 -2.17 -4.81
N TYR A 188 -12.36 -1.06 -4.82
CA TYR A 188 -13.77 -1.04 -4.42
C TYR A 188 -14.65 -1.94 -5.28
N VAL A 189 -14.38 -2.04 -6.59
CA VAL A 189 -15.17 -2.89 -7.50
C VAL A 189 -14.99 -4.35 -7.12
N GLU A 190 -13.76 -4.77 -6.80
CA GLU A 190 -13.48 -6.12 -6.31
C GLU A 190 -14.13 -6.39 -4.95
N VAL A 191 -13.97 -5.47 -3.99
CA VAL A 191 -14.54 -5.58 -2.64
C VAL A 191 -16.06 -5.68 -2.70
N LYS A 192 -16.72 -4.79 -3.47
CA LYS A 192 -18.17 -4.79 -3.66
C LYS A 192 -18.66 -6.08 -4.31
N LYS A 193 -17.93 -6.59 -5.31
CA LYS A 193 -18.25 -7.86 -5.99
C LYS A 193 -18.13 -9.06 -5.07
N PHE A 194 -17.13 -9.08 -4.19
CA PHE A 194 -16.94 -10.15 -3.22
C PHE A 194 -18.12 -10.22 -2.24
N LYS A 195 -18.47 -9.09 -1.63
CA LYS A 195 -19.61 -9.00 -0.73
C LYS A 195 -20.09 -7.58 -0.62
N HIS A 196 -21.35 -7.33 -0.97
CA HIS A 196 -21.93 -6.01 -0.83
C HIS A 196 -22.65 -5.84 0.52
N THR A 197 -22.34 -4.78 1.27
CA THR A 197 -23.08 -4.37 2.47
C THR A 197 -23.09 -2.85 2.61
N LYS A 198 -24.13 -2.29 3.25
CA LYS A 198 -24.22 -0.83 3.51
C LYS A 198 -23.02 -0.30 4.32
N SER A 199 -22.52 -1.06 5.28
CA SER A 199 -21.34 -0.69 6.07
C SER A 199 -20.05 -0.89 5.30
N LEU A 200 -19.35 0.20 5.01
CA LEU A 200 -18.07 0.21 4.28
C LEU A 200 -16.99 -0.56 5.03
N VAL A 201 -16.87 -0.30 6.33
CA VAL A 201 -15.92 -0.97 7.23
C VAL A 201 -16.20 -2.47 7.31
N THR A 202 -17.46 -2.88 7.44
CA THR A 202 -17.82 -4.31 7.44
C THR A 202 -17.50 -4.98 6.10
N MET A 203 -17.74 -4.26 5.01
CA MET A 203 -17.53 -4.76 3.65
C MET A 203 -16.04 -5.02 3.38
N TYR A 204 -15.21 -4.00 3.62
CA TYR A 204 -13.76 -4.11 3.48
C TYR A 204 -13.18 -5.11 4.48
N GLY A 205 -13.64 -5.12 5.74
CA GLY A 205 -13.16 -6.09 6.73
C GLY A 205 -13.36 -7.53 6.30
N LYS A 206 -14.56 -7.90 5.84
CA LYS A 206 -14.83 -9.25 5.33
C LYS A 206 -13.97 -9.61 4.12
N TYR A 207 -13.71 -8.64 3.23
CA TYR A 207 -12.84 -8.86 2.08
C TYR A 207 -11.39 -9.10 2.52
N ILE A 208 -10.85 -8.22 3.35
CA ILE A 208 -9.48 -8.28 3.87
C ILE A 208 -9.28 -9.59 4.64
N ASP A 209 -10.21 -9.95 5.52
CA ASP A 209 -10.13 -11.19 6.31
C ASP A 209 -10.07 -12.42 5.38
N SER A 210 -10.86 -12.43 4.31
CA SER A 210 -10.82 -13.51 3.31
C SER A 210 -9.49 -13.56 2.55
N LYS A 211 -8.93 -12.40 2.20
CA LYS A 211 -7.60 -12.33 1.55
C LYS A 211 -6.49 -12.78 2.49
N LEU A 212 -6.54 -12.36 3.74
CA LEU A 212 -5.60 -12.78 4.78
C LEU A 212 -5.72 -14.28 5.03
N ALA A 213 -6.92 -14.85 5.15
CA ALA A 213 -7.09 -16.29 5.32
C ALA A 213 -6.46 -17.08 4.15
N SER A 214 -6.74 -16.69 2.91
CA SER A 214 -6.12 -17.32 1.72
C SER A 214 -4.59 -17.13 1.70
N PHE A 215 -4.10 -15.98 2.16
CA PHE A 215 -2.67 -15.73 2.28
C PHE A 215 -2.02 -16.61 3.37
N MET A 216 -2.68 -16.81 4.50
CA MET A 216 -2.23 -17.70 5.59
C MET A 216 -2.17 -19.16 5.13
N GLU A 217 -3.09 -19.61 4.28
CA GLU A 217 -3.02 -20.94 3.65
C GLU A 217 -1.76 -21.08 2.77
N LYS A 218 -1.43 -20.04 1.97
CA LYS A 218 -0.21 -20.01 1.15
C LYS A 218 1.07 -19.99 2.00
N LEU A 219 1.08 -19.25 3.11
CA LEU A 219 2.17 -19.24 4.08
C LEU A 219 2.36 -20.63 4.69
N THR A 220 1.27 -21.24 5.17
CA THR A 220 1.31 -22.54 5.86
C THR A 220 1.74 -23.67 4.91
N SER A 221 1.31 -23.60 3.65
CA SER A 221 1.74 -24.53 2.58
C SER A 221 3.10 -24.19 1.96
N LYS A 222 3.81 -23.19 2.50
CA LYS A 222 5.14 -22.73 2.03
C LYS A 222 5.18 -22.40 0.53
N GLN A 223 4.07 -21.93 -0.03
CA GLN A 223 4.00 -21.49 -1.43
C GLN A 223 4.64 -20.12 -1.64
N VAL A 224 4.90 -19.39 -0.56
CA VAL A 224 5.47 -18.04 -0.58
C VAL A 224 6.58 -17.91 0.48
N SER A 225 7.61 -17.15 0.16
CA SER A 225 8.67 -16.73 1.07
C SER A 225 9.00 -15.26 0.84
N PHE A 226 9.58 -14.61 1.86
CA PHE A 226 9.86 -13.19 1.87
C PHE A 226 11.32 -12.92 2.20
N ASP A 227 11.99 -12.20 1.31
CA ASP A 227 13.28 -11.59 1.58
C ASP A 227 13.09 -10.09 1.79
N ILE A 228 13.39 -9.62 3.02
CA ILE A 228 13.15 -8.23 3.43
C ILE A 228 14.45 -7.44 3.41
N ILE A 229 14.47 -6.38 2.60
CA ILE A 229 15.61 -5.49 2.42
C ILE A 229 15.21 -4.09 2.93
N LEU A 230 16.01 -3.55 3.85
CA LEU A 230 15.89 -2.16 4.32
C LEU A 230 17.04 -1.35 3.73
N GLY A 231 16.80 -0.63 2.64
CA GLY A 231 17.86 0.11 1.97
C GLY A 231 17.34 1.12 0.95
N ASN A 232 18.26 1.88 0.37
CA ASN A 232 17.95 2.74 -0.75
C ASN A 232 17.76 1.88 -2.01
N CYS A 233 16.63 2.01 -2.68
CA CYS A 233 16.30 1.21 -3.87
C CYS A 233 17.29 1.39 -5.03
N VAL A 234 18.03 2.49 -5.09
CA VAL A 234 19.08 2.70 -6.11
C VAL A 234 20.30 1.79 -5.89
N ASN A 235 20.46 1.25 -4.68
CA ASN A 235 21.54 0.33 -4.30
C ASN A 235 21.04 -1.12 -4.20
N ILE A 236 19.90 -1.45 -4.81
CA ILE A 236 19.26 -2.76 -4.65
C ILE A 236 20.19 -3.93 -5.02
N GLU A 237 21.12 -3.72 -5.96
CA GLU A 237 22.07 -4.74 -6.41
C GLU A 237 23.01 -5.24 -5.31
N GLU A 238 23.31 -4.41 -4.30
CA GLU A 238 24.15 -4.79 -3.16
C GLU A 238 23.48 -5.88 -2.29
N TYR A 239 22.15 -6.01 -2.39
CA TYR A 239 21.35 -6.91 -1.57
C TYR A 239 20.87 -8.15 -2.32
N LEU A 240 20.86 -8.12 -3.64
CA LEU A 240 20.36 -9.22 -4.46
C LEU A 240 21.46 -10.20 -4.83
N ASN A 241 21.12 -11.49 -4.84
CA ASN A 241 22.04 -12.52 -5.30
C ASN A 241 22.38 -12.30 -6.78
N LYS A 242 23.69 -12.36 -7.11
CA LYS A 242 24.17 -12.20 -8.50
C LYS A 242 23.49 -13.19 -9.44
N GLY A 243 23.05 -12.70 -10.59
CA GLY A 243 22.38 -13.50 -11.62
C GLY A 243 20.92 -13.87 -11.34
N THR A 244 20.34 -13.43 -10.22
CA THR A 244 18.91 -13.67 -9.95
C THR A 244 18.06 -12.83 -10.88
N THR A 245 17.13 -13.49 -11.57
CA THR A 245 16.12 -12.85 -12.41
C THR A 245 14.71 -13.09 -11.86
N TYR A 246 13.77 -12.24 -12.26
CA TYR A 246 12.41 -12.21 -11.75
C TYR A 246 11.42 -12.16 -12.90
N ASP A 247 10.33 -12.93 -12.79
CA ASP A 247 9.22 -12.87 -13.75
C ASP A 247 8.42 -11.58 -13.60
N ARG A 248 8.40 -10.97 -12.42
CA ARG A 248 7.63 -9.76 -12.15
C ARG A 248 8.43 -8.82 -11.26
N ILE A 249 8.59 -7.59 -11.74
CA ILE A 249 9.20 -6.51 -10.98
C ILE A 249 8.19 -5.36 -10.95
N LEU A 250 7.82 -4.88 -9.77
CA LEU A 250 6.93 -3.72 -9.59
C LEU A 250 7.69 -2.66 -8.81
N THR A 251 7.82 -1.47 -9.38
CA THR A 251 8.56 -0.36 -8.74
C THR A 251 7.66 0.60 -7.96
N SER A 252 6.34 0.40 -7.95
CA SER A 252 5.39 1.41 -7.45
C SER A 252 5.64 2.77 -8.15
N ASN A 253 5.31 3.87 -7.47
CA ASN A 253 5.51 5.24 -7.89
C ASN A 253 6.96 5.76 -7.78
N LEU A 254 7.98 4.87 -7.75
CA LEU A 254 9.39 5.30 -7.72
C LEU A 254 9.76 6.22 -8.88
N MET A 255 9.04 6.15 -10.01
CA MET A 255 9.23 7.03 -11.16
C MET A 255 8.97 8.50 -10.85
N ASP A 256 8.19 8.81 -9.82
CA ASP A 256 7.96 10.18 -9.37
C ASP A 256 9.20 10.79 -8.68
N TYR A 257 10.17 9.95 -8.30
CA TYR A 257 11.38 10.33 -7.56
C TYR A 257 12.69 10.03 -8.30
N ILE A 258 12.68 9.01 -9.17
CA ILE A 258 13.81 8.53 -9.97
C ILE A 258 13.40 8.57 -11.44
N LEU A 259 14.29 9.06 -12.30
CA LEU A 259 13.99 9.19 -13.72
C LEU A 259 13.69 7.81 -14.33
N LEU A 260 12.62 7.68 -15.10
CA LEU A 260 12.18 6.39 -15.66
C LEU A 260 13.31 5.58 -16.35
N PRO A 261 14.16 6.16 -17.22
CA PRO A 261 15.24 5.40 -17.84
C PRO A 261 16.27 4.87 -16.82
N GLU A 262 16.50 5.56 -15.70
CA GLU A 262 17.36 5.04 -14.62
C GLU A 262 16.72 3.82 -13.96
N LEU A 263 15.41 3.84 -13.70
CA LEU A 263 14.67 2.67 -13.20
C LEU A 263 14.76 1.49 -14.19
N LEU A 264 14.53 1.73 -15.48
CA LEU A 264 14.63 0.68 -16.49
C LEU A 264 16.05 0.10 -16.54
N ARG A 265 17.08 0.93 -16.48
CA ARG A 265 18.49 0.50 -16.42
C ARG A 265 18.77 -0.39 -15.21
N MET A 266 18.25 -0.04 -14.03
CA MET A 266 18.52 -0.79 -12.79
C MET A 266 17.84 -2.17 -12.77
N TYR A 267 16.68 -2.31 -13.41
CA TYR A 267 15.85 -3.51 -13.29
C TYR A 267 15.79 -4.36 -14.57
N SER A 268 16.20 -3.86 -15.74
CA SER A 268 16.11 -4.60 -17.01
C SER A 268 16.84 -5.94 -16.97
N ASP A 269 18.05 -5.96 -16.41
CA ASP A 269 18.91 -7.16 -16.37
C ASP A 269 18.46 -8.14 -15.29
N LYS A 270 17.53 -7.73 -14.43
CA LYS A 270 16.91 -8.60 -13.43
C LYS A 270 15.61 -9.20 -13.94
N LEU A 271 15.15 -8.85 -15.14
CA LEU A 271 13.95 -9.44 -15.71
C LEU A 271 14.26 -10.82 -16.30
N ASN A 272 13.43 -11.82 -16.02
CA ASN A 272 13.60 -13.17 -16.54
C ASN A 272 13.29 -13.24 -18.04
N ARG A 273 14.33 -13.18 -18.88
CA ARG A 273 14.18 -13.18 -20.34
C ARG A 273 13.73 -14.51 -20.93
N ASP A 274 13.88 -15.62 -20.19
CA ASP A 274 13.42 -16.94 -20.63
C ASP A 274 11.90 -17.10 -20.52
N ASN A 275 11.24 -16.19 -19.77
CA ASN A 275 9.80 -16.18 -19.62
C ASN A 275 9.16 -15.08 -20.49
N PRO A 276 8.37 -15.42 -21.52
CA PRO A 276 7.73 -14.43 -22.40
C PRO A 276 6.62 -13.62 -21.72
N TYR A 277 6.25 -13.99 -20.49
CA TYR A 277 5.32 -13.26 -19.64
C TYR A 277 6.03 -12.40 -18.59
N ALA A 278 7.37 -12.41 -18.55
CA ALA A 278 8.10 -11.58 -17.62
C ALA A 278 7.84 -10.10 -17.89
N THR A 279 7.62 -9.34 -16.82
CA THR A 279 7.21 -7.94 -16.91
C THR A 279 7.83 -7.08 -15.81
N LEU A 280 8.32 -5.91 -16.21
CA LEU A 280 8.64 -4.79 -15.32
C LEU A 280 7.48 -3.77 -15.36
N ILE A 281 6.93 -3.44 -14.21
CA ILE A 281 5.80 -2.52 -14.05
C ILE A 281 6.27 -1.27 -13.32
N THR A 282 6.09 -0.13 -13.98
CA THR A 282 6.38 1.19 -13.40
C THR A 282 5.10 2.02 -13.30
N GLU A 283 4.96 2.79 -12.24
CA GLU A 283 3.84 3.69 -12.01
C GLU A 283 4.33 5.13 -11.82
N CYS A 284 3.54 6.10 -12.29
CA CYS A 284 3.77 7.52 -12.06
C CYS A 284 2.43 8.21 -11.74
N GLN A 285 2.44 9.15 -10.81
CA GLN A 285 1.26 9.92 -10.42
C GLN A 285 1.47 11.43 -10.57
N ASN A 286 2.73 11.89 -10.57
CA ASN A 286 3.07 13.31 -10.53
C ASN A 286 3.41 13.92 -11.90
N TRP A 287 3.25 13.18 -13.00
CA TRP A 287 3.62 13.64 -14.34
C TRP A 287 2.91 14.91 -14.80
N VAL A 288 1.66 15.13 -14.35
CA VAL A 288 0.90 16.35 -14.66
C VAL A 288 1.51 17.62 -14.09
N ASN A 289 2.41 17.53 -13.11
CA ASN A 289 3.18 18.68 -12.63
C ASN A 289 4.16 19.21 -13.69
N PHE A 290 4.53 18.36 -14.66
CA PHE A 290 5.38 18.72 -15.80
C PHE A 290 4.56 19.04 -17.05
N CYS A 291 3.31 18.59 -17.11
CA CYS A 291 2.36 18.84 -18.19
C CYS A 291 1.02 19.31 -17.60
N PRO A 292 0.93 20.54 -17.06
CA PRO A 292 -0.28 21.01 -16.36
C PRO A 292 -1.51 21.07 -17.27
N ASP A 293 -1.30 21.33 -18.57
CA ASP A 293 -2.35 21.30 -19.58
C ASP A 293 -2.92 19.89 -19.80
N ALA A 294 -2.27 18.84 -19.29
CA ALA A 294 -2.73 17.45 -19.38
C ALA A 294 -3.72 17.06 -18.27
N ASP A 295 -4.07 17.98 -17.38
CA ASP A 295 -5.02 17.74 -16.30
C ASP A 295 -6.17 18.75 -16.31
N VAL A 296 -7.39 18.25 -16.42
CA VAL A 296 -8.64 19.04 -16.34
C VAL A 296 -8.75 19.93 -15.11
N SER A 297 -8.09 19.60 -13.98
CA SER A 297 -8.09 20.46 -12.79
C SER A 297 -7.00 21.54 -12.76
N MET A 298 -5.96 21.39 -13.58
CA MET A 298 -4.84 22.33 -13.67
C MET A 298 -4.86 23.15 -14.96
N MET A 299 -5.65 22.74 -15.95
CA MET A 299 -5.99 23.54 -17.12
C MET A 299 -6.54 24.90 -16.65
N PRO A 300 -5.82 26.02 -16.85
CA PRO A 300 -6.31 27.33 -16.44
C PRO A 300 -7.57 27.77 -17.22
N PHE A 301 -8.02 26.96 -18.18
CA PHE A 301 -9.02 27.31 -19.19
C PHE A 301 -9.86 26.11 -19.62
N ALA A 302 -10.33 25.24 -18.69
CA ALA A 302 -11.44 24.36 -19.06
C ALA A 302 -12.60 25.25 -19.51
N THR A 303 -12.75 25.40 -20.83
CA THR A 303 -13.73 26.30 -21.40
C THR A 303 -15.11 25.87 -20.91
N PRO A 304 -16.08 26.78 -20.74
CA PRO A 304 -17.44 26.39 -20.41
C PRO A 304 -17.98 25.27 -21.33
N VAL A 305 -17.51 25.25 -22.58
CA VAL A 305 -17.78 24.21 -23.58
C VAL A 305 -17.19 22.85 -23.20
N GLN A 306 -15.90 22.78 -22.84
CA GLN A 306 -15.26 21.53 -22.40
C GLN A 306 -15.85 21.00 -21.10
N THR A 307 -16.09 21.88 -20.14
CA THR A 307 -16.75 21.52 -18.87
C THR A 307 -18.15 20.95 -19.15
N ALA A 308 -18.98 21.63 -19.96
CA ALA A 308 -20.29 21.13 -20.33
C ALA A 308 -20.22 19.79 -21.10
N HIS A 309 -19.21 19.62 -21.95
CA HIS A 309 -18.98 18.36 -22.66
C HIS A 309 -18.69 17.20 -21.71
N PHE A 310 -17.75 17.37 -20.79
CA PHE A 310 -17.43 16.34 -19.78
C PHE A 310 -18.60 16.10 -18.85
N SER A 311 -19.24 17.14 -18.30
CA SER A 311 -20.43 17.01 -17.47
C SER A 311 -21.52 16.16 -18.14
N ARG A 312 -21.74 16.35 -19.45
CA ARG A 312 -22.71 15.56 -20.22
C ARG A 312 -22.30 14.08 -20.32
N ILE A 313 -21.04 13.79 -20.63
CA ILE A 313 -20.53 12.40 -20.72
C ILE A 313 -20.66 11.71 -19.36
N VAL A 314 -20.22 12.38 -18.30
CA VAL A 314 -20.30 11.87 -16.93
C VAL A 314 -21.75 11.59 -16.55
N MET A 315 -22.66 12.53 -16.80
CA MET A 315 -24.08 12.34 -16.49
C MET A 315 -24.64 11.11 -17.22
N GLN A 316 -24.26 10.90 -18.48
CA GLN A 316 -24.70 9.75 -19.26
C GLN A 316 -24.16 8.41 -18.73
N ASP A 317 -22.88 8.35 -18.35
CA ASP A 317 -22.26 7.11 -17.87
C ASP A 317 -22.64 6.77 -16.42
N THR A 318 -22.76 7.79 -15.57
CA THR A 318 -22.93 7.59 -14.12
C THR A 318 -24.37 7.76 -13.64
N ASN A 319 -25.20 8.48 -14.40
CA ASN A 319 -26.54 8.90 -14.00
C ASN A 319 -26.58 9.62 -12.63
N ASP A 320 -25.49 10.33 -12.28
CA ASP A 320 -25.36 11.05 -11.02
C ASP A 320 -24.97 12.53 -11.24
N PRO A 321 -25.83 13.50 -10.87
CA PRO A 321 -25.51 14.92 -10.98
C PRO A 321 -24.34 15.35 -10.10
N VAL A 322 -24.06 14.65 -9.00
CA VAL A 322 -22.91 14.97 -8.15
C VAL A 322 -21.62 14.76 -8.92
N PHE A 323 -21.49 13.64 -9.64
CA PHE A 323 -20.31 13.40 -10.48
C PHE A 323 -20.24 14.35 -11.66
N ALA A 324 -21.37 14.64 -12.32
CA ALA A 324 -21.40 15.56 -13.45
C ALA A 324 -20.92 16.98 -13.07
N ASN A 325 -21.03 17.35 -11.79
CA ASN A 325 -20.64 18.64 -11.25
C ASN A 325 -19.36 18.61 -10.40
N ASP A 326 -18.82 17.43 -10.06
CA ASP A 326 -17.57 17.26 -9.28
C ASP A 326 -16.34 17.77 -10.04
N GLY A 327 -16.41 17.78 -11.38
CA GLY A 327 -15.35 18.32 -12.22
C GLY A 327 -14.10 17.43 -12.21
N GLY A 328 -12.97 18.01 -11.80
CA GLY A 328 -11.59 17.51 -11.96
C GLY A 328 -11.43 15.98 -11.97
N THR A 329 -11.59 15.33 -10.81
CA THR A 329 -11.37 13.88 -10.66
C THR A 329 -12.28 13.05 -11.58
N THR A 330 -13.53 13.47 -11.76
CA THR A 330 -14.49 12.80 -12.63
C THR A 330 -14.12 12.90 -14.10
N PHE A 331 -13.73 14.10 -14.51
CA PHE A 331 -13.46 14.41 -15.90
C PHE A 331 -12.16 13.75 -16.35
N ARG A 332 -11.19 13.54 -15.43
CA ARG A 332 -9.95 12.82 -15.71
C ARG A 332 -10.17 11.44 -16.32
N GLU A 333 -11.25 10.72 -15.99
CA GLU A 333 -11.55 9.42 -16.62
C GLU A 333 -11.79 9.53 -18.13
N TYR A 334 -12.44 10.60 -18.56
CA TYR A 334 -12.82 10.84 -19.97
C TYR A 334 -11.85 11.75 -20.71
N LEU A 335 -10.91 12.40 -20.01
CA LEU A 335 -9.86 13.18 -20.64
C LEU A 335 -8.90 12.25 -21.38
N ASP A 336 -8.79 12.42 -22.70
CA ASP A 336 -7.70 11.86 -23.48
C ASP A 336 -6.50 12.80 -23.42
N ASN A 337 -5.51 12.43 -22.59
CA ASN A 337 -4.24 13.13 -22.45
C ASN A 337 -3.06 12.25 -22.91
N SER A 338 -3.33 11.39 -23.88
CA SER A 338 -2.37 10.41 -24.39
C SER A 338 -1.16 11.05 -25.05
N ASN A 339 -1.35 12.18 -25.73
CA ASN A 339 -0.26 12.88 -26.43
C ASN A 339 0.68 13.55 -25.43
N GLU A 340 0.14 14.26 -24.45
CA GLU A 340 0.90 14.93 -23.40
C GLU A 340 1.69 13.90 -22.57
N TRP A 341 1.07 12.75 -22.27
CA TRP A 341 1.77 11.65 -21.62
C TRP A 341 2.91 11.08 -22.48
N GLN A 342 2.69 10.89 -23.78
CA GLN A 342 3.74 10.42 -24.69
C GLN A 342 4.91 11.40 -24.76
N ASP A 343 4.62 12.70 -24.84
CA ASP A 343 5.66 13.72 -24.88
C ASP A 343 6.41 13.81 -23.54
N TYR A 344 5.71 13.67 -22.41
CA TYR A 344 6.34 13.52 -21.10
C TYR A 344 7.31 12.34 -21.07
N LEU A 345 6.88 11.14 -21.50
CA LEU A 345 7.75 9.97 -21.55
C LEU A 345 8.98 10.21 -22.45
N ARG A 346 8.78 10.77 -23.64
CA ARG A 346 9.88 11.07 -24.57
C ARG A 346 10.86 12.09 -23.99
N ALA A 347 10.35 13.08 -23.26
CA ALA A 347 11.17 14.07 -22.58
C ALA A 347 12.05 13.44 -21.47
N LEU A 348 11.54 12.48 -20.71
CA LEU A 348 12.35 11.77 -19.70
C LEU A 348 13.54 11.05 -20.33
N PHE A 349 13.34 10.39 -21.47
CA PHE A 349 14.43 9.72 -22.19
C PHE A 349 15.39 10.72 -22.83
N TYR A 350 14.88 11.80 -23.43
CA TYR A 350 15.71 12.87 -23.98
C TYR A 350 16.62 13.49 -22.91
N VAL A 351 16.09 13.81 -21.72
CA VAL A 351 16.87 14.36 -20.62
C VAL A 351 17.92 13.36 -20.13
N TYR A 352 17.57 12.09 -20.02
CA TYR A 352 18.52 11.05 -19.66
C TYR A 352 19.69 10.99 -20.65
N ASP A 353 19.39 10.92 -21.95
CA ASP A 353 20.41 10.81 -23.00
C ASP A 353 21.34 12.04 -22.99
N LYS A 354 20.79 13.23 -22.73
CA LYS A 354 21.58 14.47 -22.59
C LYS A 354 22.46 14.51 -21.35
N ARG A 355 22.14 13.76 -20.29
CA ARG A 355 23.00 13.66 -19.08
C ARG A 355 24.22 12.80 -19.31
N ASP A 356 24.09 11.74 -20.11
CA ASP A 356 25.18 10.79 -20.40
C ASP A 356 26.16 11.33 -21.48
N GLU A 357 25.74 12.32 -22.28
CA GLU A 357 26.57 12.96 -23.31
C GLU A 357 27.53 14.02 -22.72
N THR A 358 28.65 13.60 -22.11
CA THR A 358 29.78 14.51 -21.80
C THR A 358 30.62 14.89 -23.03
N GLY A 359 30.19 14.54 -24.26
CA GLY A 359 30.93 14.87 -25.48
C GLY A 359 30.29 14.40 -26.78
N THR A 360 30.06 15.35 -27.69
CA THR A 360 30.07 15.22 -29.17
C THR A 360 28.98 14.45 -29.92
N SER A 361 27.88 14.02 -29.31
CA SER A 361 26.70 13.54 -30.07
C SER A 361 25.55 14.53 -29.99
N ASN A 362 25.24 15.17 -31.12
CA ASN A 362 24.18 16.18 -31.27
C ASN A 362 22.88 15.58 -31.82
N SER A 363 22.47 14.38 -31.39
CA SER A 363 21.09 13.96 -31.70
C SER A 363 20.14 14.83 -30.88
N SER A 364 19.64 15.91 -31.48
CA SER A 364 18.56 16.76 -30.95
C SER A 364 17.19 16.11 -31.12
N LYS A 365 17.13 14.89 -31.67
CA LYS A 365 15.88 14.25 -32.05
C LYS A 365 15.27 13.55 -30.85
N LEU A 366 14.06 13.98 -30.50
CA LEU A 366 13.23 13.29 -29.51
C LEU A 366 13.00 11.84 -29.96
N PRO A 367 13.24 10.83 -29.09
CA PRO A 367 13.02 9.43 -29.42
C PRO A 367 11.54 9.20 -29.74
N ILE A 368 11.24 8.26 -30.64
CA ILE A 368 9.84 7.86 -30.86
C ILE A 368 9.38 6.89 -29.78
N LEU A 369 8.07 6.85 -29.49
CA LEU A 369 7.52 6.03 -28.40
C LEU A 369 7.93 4.55 -28.48
N LYS A 370 7.96 3.99 -29.70
CA LYS A 370 8.33 2.59 -29.95
C LYS A 370 9.80 2.28 -29.67
N GLU A 371 10.65 3.30 -29.60
CA GLU A 371 12.08 3.14 -29.31
C GLU A 371 12.38 3.30 -27.81
N LEU A 372 11.41 3.75 -27.01
CA LEU A 372 11.61 3.89 -25.56
C LEU A 372 11.86 2.52 -24.94
N GLY A 373 12.95 2.43 -24.18
CA GLY A 373 13.36 1.20 -23.53
C GLY A 373 14.28 0.30 -24.35
N ASN A 374 14.43 0.51 -25.67
CA ASN A 374 15.21 -0.38 -26.54
C ASN A 374 16.68 -0.50 -26.09
N LYS A 375 17.27 0.60 -25.61
CA LYS A 375 18.63 0.61 -25.05
C LYS A 375 18.79 -0.24 -23.78
N PHE A 376 17.69 -0.55 -23.11
CA PHE A 376 17.61 -1.47 -21.97
C PHE A 376 17.08 -2.85 -22.39
N GLN A 377 16.94 -3.09 -23.70
CA GLN A 377 16.36 -4.31 -24.29
C GLN A 377 14.94 -4.58 -23.78
N LEU A 378 14.18 -3.51 -23.57
CA LEU A 378 12.78 -3.53 -23.17
C LEU A 378 11.94 -2.79 -24.22
N ARG A 379 10.66 -3.14 -24.30
CA ARG A 379 9.66 -2.40 -25.05
C ARG A 379 8.44 -2.13 -24.18
N LEU A 380 7.85 -0.95 -24.35
CA LEU A 380 6.57 -0.59 -23.72
C LEU A 380 5.43 -1.34 -24.41
N ARG A 381 4.55 -2.02 -23.65
CA ARG A 381 3.27 -2.48 -24.18
C ARG A 381 2.35 -1.28 -24.45
N ASP A 382 1.59 -1.34 -25.55
CA ASP A 382 0.67 -0.25 -25.91
C ASP A 382 -0.55 -0.25 -25.00
N GLY A 383 -0.45 0.52 -23.91
CA GLY A 383 -1.51 0.71 -22.94
C GLY A 383 -2.74 1.43 -23.51
N PHE A 384 -2.59 2.20 -24.60
CA PHE A 384 -3.71 2.92 -25.23
C PHE A 384 -4.64 1.98 -26.00
N ARG A 385 -4.11 0.87 -26.50
CA ARG A 385 -4.87 -0.19 -27.17
C ARG A 385 -5.34 -1.28 -26.21
N ASN A 386 -5.24 -1.05 -24.90
CA ASN A 386 -5.55 -2.03 -23.86
C ASN A 386 -4.73 -3.32 -23.98
N GLU A 387 -3.48 -3.24 -24.44
CA GLU A 387 -2.60 -4.41 -24.59
C GLU A 387 -1.88 -4.81 -23.29
N ASN A 388 -1.92 -3.96 -22.26
CA ASN A 388 -1.37 -4.30 -20.95
C ASN A 388 -2.12 -5.50 -20.36
N ARG A 389 -1.38 -6.48 -19.85
CA ARG A 389 -1.93 -7.76 -19.39
C ARG A 389 -2.06 -7.82 -17.88
N ILE A 390 -1.21 -7.10 -17.16
CA ILE A 390 -1.14 -7.18 -15.70
C ILE A 390 -1.79 -5.95 -15.06
N VAL A 391 -1.61 -4.77 -15.65
CA VAL A 391 -2.08 -3.50 -15.09
C VAL A 391 -2.76 -2.64 -16.14
N PHE A 392 -3.89 -2.06 -15.80
CA PHE A 392 -4.55 -1.11 -16.69
C PHE A 392 -3.73 0.17 -16.79
N PHE A 393 -3.54 0.67 -18.01
CA PHE A 393 -2.79 1.91 -18.24
C PHE A 393 -3.39 3.12 -17.49
N LYS A 394 -4.72 3.21 -17.51
CA LYS A 394 -5.53 4.24 -16.85
C LYS A 394 -6.68 3.57 -16.11
N GLN A 395 -6.92 3.95 -14.86
CA GLN A 395 -7.97 3.36 -14.03
C GLN A 395 -9.35 3.98 -14.31
N ALA A 396 -10.41 3.19 -14.16
CA ALA A 396 -11.79 3.70 -14.16
C ALA A 396 -12.13 4.26 -12.77
N VAL A 397 -12.01 5.59 -12.65
CA VAL A 397 -12.05 6.39 -11.42
C VAL A 397 -13.44 6.45 -10.81
N ASN A 398 -14.47 6.67 -11.63
CA ASN A 398 -15.85 6.89 -11.20
C ASN A 398 -16.45 5.68 -10.51
N ARG A 399 -16.08 4.48 -10.94
CA ARG A 399 -16.50 3.23 -10.29
C ARG A 399 -15.68 2.90 -9.04
N ARG A 400 -14.64 3.68 -8.72
CA ARG A 400 -13.67 3.45 -7.62
C ARG A 400 -13.57 4.61 -6.63
N ARG A 401 -14.61 5.45 -6.52
CA ARG A 401 -14.60 6.62 -5.62
C ARG A 401 -14.31 6.31 -4.17
N VAL A 402 -14.73 5.15 -3.69
CA VAL A 402 -14.39 4.69 -2.34
C VAL A 402 -12.87 4.46 -2.18
N THR A 403 -12.21 3.93 -3.22
CA THR A 403 -10.76 3.70 -3.28
C THR A 403 -9.97 4.99 -3.50
N MET A 404 -10.60 6.12 -3.81
CA MET A 404 -9.95 7.43 -4.02
C MET A 404 -8.81 7.45 -5.04
N VAL A 405 -8.92 6.66 -6.10
CA VAL A 405 -8.02 6.80 -7.26
C VAL A 405 -8.23 8.16 -7.91
N THR A 406 -7.13 8.83 -8.27
CA THR A 406 -7.14 10.23 -8.70
C THR A 406 -7.36 10.39 -10.20
N GLY A 407 -7.11 9.32 -10.97
CA GLY A 407 -7.11 9.34 -12.44
C GLY A 407 -5.80 9.84 -13.03
N LEU A 408 -4.85 10.26 -12.18
CA LEU A 408 -3.51 10.69 -12.58
C LEU A 408 -2.52 9.53 -12.66
N GLU A 409 -2.83 8.42 -12.01
CA GLU A 409 -2.01 7.22 -12.01
C GLU A 409 -1.84 6.71 -13.45
N ARG A 410 -0.59 6.47 -13.86
CA ARG A 410 -0.24 5.86 -15.14
C ARG A 410 0.63 4.65 -14.88
N TYR A 411 0.15 3.49 -15.31
CA TYR A 411 0.87 2.22 -15.20
C TYR A 411 1.43 1.84 -16.57
N MET A 412 2.72 1.52 -16.61
CA MET A 412 3.40 1.07 -17.80
C MET A 412 3.91 -0.35 -17.59
N GLU A 413 3.63 -1.20 -18.57
CA GLU A 413 4.09 -2.59 -18.62
C GLU A 413 5.24 -2.69 -19.65
N TRP A 414 6.45 -2.94 -19.15
CA TRP A 414 7.66 -3.12 -19.93
C TRP A 414 8.00 -4.60 -20.04
N VAL A 415 8.22 -5.05 -21.26
CA VAL A 415 8.53 -6.45 -21.57
C VAL A 415 9.81 -6.55 -22.37
N ALA A 416 10.42 -7.73 -22.42
CA ALA A 416 11.59 -7.95 -23.25
C ALA A 416 11.30 -7.57 -24.72
N ALA A 417 12.24 -6.83 -25.32
CA ALA A 417 12.16 -6.37 -26.71
C ALA A 417 12.41 -7.51 -27.71
#